data_AF-A0AAD7JSU7-F1
#
_entry.id   AF-A0AAD7JSU7-F1
#
_cell.length_a   1.000
_cell.length_b   1.000
_cell.length_c   1.000
_cell.angle_alpha   90.00
_cell.angle_beta   90.00
_cell.angle_gamma   90.00
#
_symmetry.space_group_name_H-M   'P 1'
#
loop_
_entity.id
_entity.type
_entity.pdbx_description
1 polymer ?
#
loop_
_entity_poly.entity_id
_entity_poly.type
_entity_poly.pdbx_seq_one_letter_code
_entity_poly.pdbx_strand_id
1 'polypeptide(L)'
;VLWQATLLLAATGRPNRAPRLDFFLMHVLTSALCIHSLLRILPDPVHKAQLLQGYARTSALFVLLRGRPRVNVPLFMSYTAFPRPPKHAAPGGRDALGDPLKEGETNAWLAMLQNALHHKDAHVLKVLRMLYHCAEWYGGTAPGGAIGARDGEGKETHVGTGEMDGTVFVRAAGVASDTLGWVAYGGTEGHWDQSALGWDAAWEGEEKANL
;
A
#
# COMPACT_ATOMS: atom_id res chain seq x y z
N VAL A 1 -9.14 1.64 9.91
CA VAL A 1 -7.70 1.85 10.15
C VAL A 1 -6.84 1.24 9.04
N LEU A 2 -6.89 -0.07 8.80
CA LEU A 2 -5.99 -0.74 7.84
C LEU A 2 -6.15 -0.28 6.38
N TRP A 3 -7.39 -0.25 5.88
CA TRP A 3 -7.73 0.29 4.56
C TRP A 3 -7.27 1.74 4.39
N GLN A 4 -7.65 2.60 5.34
CA GLN A 4 -7.25 4.01 5.36
C GLN A 4 -5.72 4.17 5.30
N ALA A 5 -4.98 3.48 6.17
CA ALA A 5 -3.53 3.63 6.22
C ALA A 5 -2.85 3.13 4.93
N THR A 6 -3.40 2.09 4.29
CA THR A 6 -2.95 1.60 2.98
C THR A 6 -3.17 2.65 1.90
N LEU A 7 -4.35 3.29 1.86
CA LEU A 7 -4.65 4.38 0.92
C LEU A 7 -3.75 5.59 1.15
N LEU A 8 -3.49 5.98 2.40
CA LEU A 8 -2.60 7.10 2.70
C LEU A 8 -1.17 6.86 2.21
N LEU A 9 -0.68 5.62 2.28
CA LEU A 9 0.65 5.28 1.78
C LEU A 9 0.69 5.24 0.24
N ALA A 10 -0.21 4.52 -0.41
CA ALA A 10 -0.05 4.11 -1.81
C ALA A 10 -1.03 4.76 -2.80
N ALA A 11 -2.12 5.38 -2.31
CA ALA A 11 -3.14 6.01 -3.15
C ALA A 11 -3.02 7.53 -3.20
N THR A 12 -1.86 8.10 -2.85
CA THR A 12 -1.62 9.56 -2.82
C THR A 12 -0.79 10.08 -3.99
N GLY A 13 -0.62 9.25 -5.03
CA GLY A 13 0.12 9.58 -6.25
C GLY A 13 -0.62 10.51 -7.21
N ARG A 14 0.06 10.84 -8.32
CA ARG A 14 -0.47 11.67 -9.41
C ARG A 14 -0.39 10.92 -10.75
N PRO A 15 -1.39 11.09 -11.63
CA PRO A 15 -1.30 10.55 -12.98
C PRO A 15 -0.06 11.08 -13.71
N ASN A 16 0.60 10.23 -14.50
CA ASN A 16 1.79 10.56 -15.28
C ASN A 16 2.98 11.05 -14.42
N ARG A 17 3.07 10.62 -13.16
CA ARG A 17 4.17 10.92 -12.25
C ARG A 17 4.61 9.66 -11.54
N ALA A 18 5.90 9.53 -11.26
CA ALA A 18 6.41 8.42 -10.47
C ALA A 18 5.69 8.36 -9.10
N PRO A 19 5.31 7.17 -8.61
CA PRO A 19 4.78 7.02 -7.27
C PRO A 19 5.80 7.51 -6.23
N ARG A 20 5.32 8.24 -5.22
CA ARG A 20 6.13 8.72 -4.09
C ARG A 20 5.54 8.15 -2.81
N LEU A 21 6.37 7.45 -2.04
CA LEU A 21 5.96 6.83 -0.79
C LEU A 21 6.55 7.58 0.39
N ASP A 22 5.68 8.20 1.19
CA ASP A 22 6.08 9.12 2.25
C ASP A 22 6.59 8.42 3.52
N PHE A 23 7.71 8.94 4.06
CA PHE A 23 8.39 8.42 5.25
C PHE A 23 7.48 8.31 6.49
N PHE A 24 6.56 9.24 6.68
CA PHE A 24 5.69 9.24 7.85
C PHE A 24 4.40 8.46 7.60
N LEU A 25 3.89 8.45 6.37
CA LEU A 25 2.66 7.70 6.06
C LEU A 25 2.87 6.18 6.09
N MET A 26 4.08 5.69 5.82
CA MET A 26 4.39 4.28 6.11
C MET A 26 4.31 3.97 7.62
N HIS A 27 4.61 4.93 8.50
CA HIS A 27 4.63 4.73 9.95
C HIS A 27 3.19 4.67 10.46
N VAL A 28 2.30 5.47 9.86
CA VAL A 28 0.87 5.27 9.99
C VAL A 28 0.53 3.82 9.63
N LEU A 29 0.84 3.35 8.42
CA LEU A 29 0.54 1.97 8.02
C LEU A 29 1.14 0.90 8.95
N THR A 30 2.43 0.96 9.24
CA THR A 30 3.14 -0.10 9.97
C THR A 30 2.80 -0.14 11.45
N SER A 31 2.47 0.99 12.07
CA SER A 31 1.96 1.02 13.46
C SER A 31 0.55 0.47 13.59
N ALA A 32 -0.23 0.47 12.49
CA ALA A 32 -1.58 -0.11 12.44
C ALA A 32 -1.60 -1.59 12.84
N LEU A 33 -0.51 -2.32 12.62
CA LEU A 33 -0.35 -3.73 13.03
C LEU A 33 -0.62 -3.93 14.52
N CYS A 34 -0.14 -2.99 15.34
CA CYS A 34 -0.22 -3.09 16.79
C CYS A 34 -1.64 -2.81 17.31
N ILE A 35 -2.48 -2.11 16.54
CA ILE A 35 -3.81 -1.69 16.98
C ILE A 35 -4.68 -2.89 17.35
N HIS A 36 -4.66 -3.95 16.54
CA HIS A 36 -5.45 -5.15 16.84
C HIS A 36 -5.06 -5.81 18.16
N SER A 37 -3.76 -5.97 18.39
CA SER A 37 -3.22 -6.55 19.63
C SER A 37 -3.54 -5.69 20.85
N LEU A 38 -3.40 -4.37 20.73
CA LEU A 38 -3.74 -3.43 21.81
C LEU A 38 -5.24 -3.46 22.12
N LEU A 39 -6.11 -3.49 21.11
CA LEU A 39 -7.56 -3.58 21.29
C LEU A 39 -8.02 -4.86 21.98
N ARG A 40 -7.25 -5.96 21.83
CA ARG A 40 -7.53 -7.23 22.53
C ARG A 40 -7.15 -7.18 24.02
N ILE A 41 -6.08 -6.47 24.37
CA ILE A 41 -5.58 -6.38 25.75
C ILE A 41 -6.36 -5.35 26.57
N LEU A 42 -6.86 -4.28 25.94
CA LEU A 42 -7.66 -3.27 26.61
C LEU A 42 -9.04 -3.85 27.02
N PRO A 43 -9.41 -3.89 28.30
CA PRO A 43 -10.70 -4.45 28.73
C PRO A 43 -11.86 -3.48 28.49
N ASP A 44 -11.62 -2.18 28.71
CA ASP A 44 -12.65 -1.14 28.66
C ASP A 44 -12.91 -0.65 27.21
N PRO A 45 -14.17 -0.70 26.72
CA PRO A 45 -14.56 -0.11 25.45
C PRO A 45 -14.19 1.37 25.29
N VAL A 46 -14.19 2.16 26.36
CA VAL A 46 -13.80 3.58 26.34
C VAL A 46 -12.32 3.72 25.97
N HIS A 47 -11.44 2.93 26.56
CA HIS A 47 -10.01 2.93 26.22
C HIS A 47 -9.77 2.47 24.78
N LYS A 48 -10.55 1.50 24.28
CA LYS A 48 -10.50 1.08 22.87
C LYS A 48 -10.89 2.22 21.93
N ALA A 49 -11.98 2.93 22.24
CA ALA A 49 -12.42 4.08 21.47
C ALA A 49 -11.37 5.19 21.49
N GLN A 50 -10.79 5.49 22.65
CA GLN A 50 -9.72 6.48 22.78
C GLN A 50 -8.46 6.11 21.97
N LEU A 51 -8.05 4.84 21.98
CA LEU A 51 -6.94 4.35 21.16
C LEU A 51 -7.21 4.57 19.66
N LEU A 52 -8.39 4.19 19.18
CA LEU A 52 -8.78 4.36 17.78
C LEU A 52 -8.86 5.85 17.38
N GLN A 53 -9.44 6.68 18.24
CA GLN A 53 -9.50 8.13 18.03
C GLN A 53 -8.10 8.76 18.03
N GLY A 54 -7.23 8.34 18.95
CA GLY A 54 -5.84 8.78 19.02
C GLY A 54 -5.11 8.46 17.73
N TYR A 55 -5.20 7.21 17.26
CA TYR A 55 -4.61 6.79 15.99
C TYR A 55 -5.17 7.60 14.80
N ALA A 56 -6.48 7.82 14.74
CA ALA A 56 -7.10 8.59 13.67
C ALA A 56 -6.64 10.06 13.66
N ARG A 57 -6.55 10.69 14.84
CA ARG A 57 -6.05 12.07 15.01
C ARG A 57 -4.57 12.18 14.65
N THR A 58 -3.74 11.23 15.06
CA THR A 58 -2.32 11.17 14.68
C THR A 58 -2.15 10.98 13.17
N SER A 59 -2.97 10.11 12.56
CA SER A 59 -2.97 9.94 11.10
C SER A 59 -3.34 11.25 10.38
N ALA A 60 -4.38 11.94 10.85
CA ALA A 60 -4.78 13.24 10.31
C ALA A 60 -3.69 14.30 10.48
N LEU A 61 -3.01 14.34 11.64
CA LEU A 61 -1.87 15.22 11.88
C LEU A 61 -0.77 15.00 10.84
N PHE A 62 -0.37 13.74 10.60
CA PHE A 62 0.63 13.46 9.57
C PHE A 62 0.14 13.87 8.17
N VAL A 63 -1.12 13.59 7.80
CA VAL A 63 -1.67 14.07 6.52
C VAL A 63 -1.54 15.59 6.39
N LEU A 64 -1.83 16.35 7.45
CA LEU A 64 -1.65 17.82 7.42
C LEU A 64 -0.18 18.22 7.29
N LEU A 65 0.70 17.66 8.12
CA LEU A 65 2.14 17.96 8.11
C LEU A 65 2.84 17.56 6.81
N ARG A 66 2.32 16.55 6.10
CA ARG A 66 2.84 16.07 4.82
C ARG A 66 2.18 16.75 3.61
N GLY A 67 1.50 17.89 3.82
CA GLY A 67 1.00 18.69 2.71
C GLY A 67 -0.38 18.32 2.19
N ARG A 68 -1.20 17.65 3.01
CA ARG A 68 -2.57 17.24 2.71
C ARG A 68 -2.68 16.38 1.45
N PRO A 69 -1.94 15.26 1.36
CA PRO A 69 -1.99 14.39 0.21
C PRO A 69 -3.42 13.96 -0.11
N ARG A 70 -3.76 13.99 -1.40
CA ARG A 70 -5.09 13.64 -1.89
C ARG A 70 -5.12 12.18 -2.29
N VAL A 71 -6.11 11.46 -1.77
CA VAL A 71 -6.36 10.08 -2.17
C VAL A 71 -6.96 10.06 -3.57
N ASN A 72 -6.31 9.34 -4.49
CA ASN A 72 -6.73 9.09 -5.85
C ASN A 72 -6.92 7.57 -6.05
N VAL A 73 -8.12 7.10 -5.70
CA VAL A 73 -8.45 5.67 -5.79
C VAL A 73 -8.43 5.16 -7.24
N PRO A 74 -8.93 5.88 -8.26
CA PRO A 74 -8.86 5.40 -9.64
C PRO A 74 -7.44 5.13 -10.12
N LEU A 75 -6.49 6.03 -9.83
CA LEU A 75 -5.07 5.82 -10.13
C LEU A 75 -4.50 4.63 -9.35
N PHE A 76 -4.84 4.53 -8.07
CA PHE A 76 -4.35 3.43 -7.26
C PHE A 76 -4.84 2.05 -7.74
N MET A 77 -6.10 1.98 -8.15
CA MET A 77 -6.70 0.76 -8.71
C MET A 77 -6.25 0.48 -10.15
N SER A 78 -5.53 1.41 -10.81
CA SER A 78 -4.92 1.14 -12.12
C SER A 78 -3.58 0.40 -12.04
N TYR A 79 -2.91 0.39 -10.88
CA TYR A 79 -1.67 -0.37 -10.70
C TYR A 79 -1.90 -1.86 -10.73
N THR A 80 -0.99 -2.66 -11.30
CA THR A 80 -1.20 -4.12 -11.43
C THR A 80 -1.48 -4.82 -10.09
N ALA A 81 -2.43 -5.75 -10.09
CA ALA A 81 -2.66 -6.68 -8.97
C ALA A 81 -1.66 -7.86 -8.98
N PHE A 82 -0.81 -7.94 -10.00
CA PHE A 82 0.20 -8.99 -10.19
C PHE A 82 1.61 -8.38 -10.30
N PRO A 83 2.08 -7.62 -9.29
CA PRO A 83 3.41 -7.03 -9.31
C PRO A 83 4.50 -8.11 -9.43
N ARG A 84 5.53 -7.81 -10.21
CA ARG A 84 6.62 -8.73 -10.52
C ARG A 84 7.96 -8.01 -10.61
N PRO A 85 9.07 -8.67 -10.24
CA PRO A 85 10.39 -8.12 -10.46
C PRO A 85 10.69 -7.97 -11.96
N PRO A 86 11.56 -7.02 -12.35
CA PRO A 86 11.93 -6.78 -13.75
C PRO A 86 12.59 -7.99 -14.43
N LYS A 87 13.31 -8.82 -13.67
CA LYS A 87 13.89 -10.06 -14.19
C LYS A 87 12.83 -11.14 -14.17
N HIS A 88 12.43 -11.58 -15.35
CA HIS A 88 11.42 -12.61 -15.52
C HIS A 88 11.88 -13.95 -14.93
N ALA A 89 10.93 -14.68 -14.33
CA ALA A 89 11.11 -16.08 -14.00
C ALA A 89 11.43 -16.87 -15.29
N ALA A 90 12.15 -17.98 -15.17
CA ALA A 90 12.29 -18.90 -16.29
C ALA A 90 10.91 -19.46 -16.67
N PRO A 91 10.67 -19.79 -17.96
CA PRO A 91 9.44 -20.46 -18.36
C PRO A 91 9.27 -21.78 -17.61
N GLY A 92 8.03 -22.18 -17.40
CA GLY A 92 7.69 -23.46 -16.79
C GLY A 92 8.22 -24.62 -17.62
N GLY A 93 8.69 -25.67 -16.95
CA GLY A 93 9.03 -26.93 -17.61
C GLY A 93 7.78 -27.62 -18.18
N ARG A 94 7.96 -28.67 -18.98
CA ARG A 94 6.83 -29.35 -19.68
C ARG A 94 5.73 -29.84 -18.72
N ASP A 95 6.11 -30.20 -17.49
CA ASP A 95 5.21 -30.78 -16.49
C ASP A 95 4.70 -29.71 -15.48
N ALA A 96 4.97 -28.42 -15.73
CA ALA A 96 4.49 -27.33 -14.89
C ALA A 96 2.97 -27.12 -15.05
N LEU A 97 2.28 -26.89 -13.93
CA LEU A 97 0.89 -26.45 -13.93
C LEU A 97 0.85 -24.92 -13.90
N GLY A 98 0.27 -24.33 -14.96
CA GLY A 98 0.25 -22.87 -15.17
C GLY A 98 1.54 -22.33 -15.79
N ASP A 99 1.47 -21.11 -16.29
CA ASP A 99 2.59 -20.40 -16.89
C ASP A 99 3.16 -19.34 -15.91
N PRO A 100 4.40 -19.50 -15.43
CA PRO A 100 5.02 -18.52 -14.53
C PRO A 100 5.23 -17.14 -15.19
N LEU A 101 5.08 -17.03 -16.51
CA LEU A 101 5.14 -15.77 -17.24
C LEU A 101 3.77 -15.09 -17.38
N LYS A 102 2.66 -15.81 -17.15
CA LYS A 102 1.31 -15.28 -17.36
C LYS A 102 0.74 -14.65 -16.10
N GLU A 103 0.26 -13.41 -16.20
CA GLU A 103 -0.39 -12.71 -15.08
C GLU A 103 -1.59 -13.51 -14.55
N GLY A 104 -1.81 -13.48 -13.24
CA GLY A 104 -2.85 -14.28 -12.59
C GLY A 104 -2.47 -15.74 -12.29
N GLU A 105 -1.44 -16.29 -12.94
CA GLU A 105 -1.01 -17.68 -12.73
C GLU A 105 0.19 -17.80 -11.76
N THR A 106 0.66 -16.68 -11.21
CA THR A 106 1.73 -16.62 -10.20
C THR A 106 1.26 -15.96 -8.92
N ASN A 107 1.77 -16.44 -7.78
CA ASN A 107 1.59 -15.74 -6.51
C ASN A 107 2.47 -14.47 -6.46
N ALA A 108 1.83 -13.30 -6.54
CA ALA A 108 2.49 -12.00 -6.51
C ALA A 108 3.27 -11.72 -5.20
N TRP A 109 2.86 -12.32 -4.08
CA TRP A 109 3.48 -12.05 -2.77
C TRP A 109 4.86 -12.66 -2.62
N LEU A 110 5.11 -13.85 -3.20
CA LEU A 110 6.36 -14.59 -2.95
C LEU A 110 7.59 -13.77 -3.33
N ALA A 111 7.58 -13.16 -4.52
CA ALA A 111 8.69 -12.35 -4.98
C ALA A 111 8.89 -11.09 -4.14
N MET A 112 7.79 -10.41 -3.76
CA MET A 112 7.86 -9.21 -2.92
C MET A 112 8.36 -9.50 -1.51
N LEU A 113 7.93 -10.61 -0.90
CA LEU A 113 8.41 -11.03 0.42
C LEU A 113 9.88 -11.43 0.38
N GLN A 114 10.31 -12.19 -0.63
CA GLN A 114 11.73 -12.48 -0.83
C GLN A 114 12.54 -11.20 -1.02
N ASN A 115 12.03 -10.24 -1.80
CA ASN A 115 12.67 -8.95 -2.00
C ASN A 115 12.88 -8.20 -0.68
N ALA A 116 11.83 -8.12 0.15
CA ALA A 116 11.84 -7.38 1.40
C ALA A 116 12.87 -7.92 2.42
N LEU A 117 13.18 -9.22 2.38
CA LEU A 117 14.18 -9.83 3.26
C LEU A 117 15.61 -9.36 2.99
N HIS A 118 15.91 -8.97 1.75
CA HIS A 118 17.24 -8.52 1.33
C HIS A 118 17.37 -6.99 1.30
N HIS A 119 16.32 -6.26 1.69
CA HIS A 119 16.34 -4.81 1.74
C HIS A 119 17.11 -4.32 2.97
N LYS A 120 18.07 -3.39 2.81
CA LYS A 120 18.82 -2.83 3.96
C LYS A 120 17.93 -1.95 4.84
N ASP A 121 16.97 -1.26 4.23
CA ASP A 121 15.98 -0.48 4.97
C ASP A 121 14.87 -1.38 5.55
N ALA A 122 14.91 -1.55 6.87
CA ALA A 122 13.92 -2.31 7.64
C ALA A 122 12.48 -1.77 7.51
N HIS A 123 12.26 -0.53 7.07
CA HIS A 123 10.91 -0.01 6.83
C HIS A 123 10.21 -0.76 5.69
N VAL A 124 10.94 -1.21 4.68
CA VAL A 124 10.37 -2.00 3.57
C VAL A 124 9.80 -3.31 4.08
N LEU A 125 10.56 -4.06 4.86
CA LEU A 125 10.08 -5.30 5.48
C LEU A 125 8.84 -5.06 6.36
N LYS A 126 8.81 -3.96 7.13
CA LYS A 126 7.64 -3.63 7.96
C LYS A 126 6.40 -3.35 7.12
N VAL A 127 6.54 -2.60 6.02
CA VAL A 127 5.43 -2.29 5.10
C VAL A 127 4.93 -3.56 4.42
N LEU A 128 5.80 -4.36 3.83
CA LEU A 128 5.42 -5.60 3.13
C LEU A 128 4.77 -6.61 4.09
N ARG A 129 5.31 -6.78 5.31
CA ARG A 129 4.68 -7.59 6.35
C ARG A 129 3.28 -7.10 6.70
N MET A 130 3.10 -5.80 6.84
CA MET A 130 1.81 -5.21 7.18
C MET A 130 0.78 -5.41 6.06
N LEU A 131 1.16 -5.16 4.81
CA LEU A 131 0.28 -5.32 3.65
C LEU A 131 -0.08 -6.80 3.43
N TYR A 132 0.88 -7.70 3.59
CA TYR A 132 0.61 -9.14 3.55
C TYR A 132 -0.38 -9.56 4.65
N HIS A 133 -0.18 -9.08 5.88
CA HIS A 133 -1.14 -9.31 6.97
C HIS A 133 -2.53 -8.78 6.64
N CYS A 134 -2.67 -7.59 6.06
CA CYS A 134 -3.98 -7.10 5.62
C CYS A 134 -4.61 -7.99 4.55
N ALA A 135 -3.83 -8.49 3.59
CA ALA A 135 -4.31 -9.35 2.52
C ALA A 135 -4.84 -10.70 3.05
N GLU A 136 -4.26 -11.25 4.12
CA GLU A 136 -4.78 -12.46 4.77
C GLU A 136 -6.21 -12.26 5.30
N TRP A 137 -6.53 -11.08 5.82
CA TRP A 137 -7.84 -10.77 6.40
C TRP A 137 -8.86 -10.26 5.37
N TYR A 138 -8.39 -9.54 4.36
CA TYR A 138 -9.22 -8.73 3.47
C TYR A 138 -8.97 -8.98 1.98
N GLY A 139 -8.07 -9.90 1.61
CA GLY A 139 -7.74 -10.18 0.21
C GLY A 139 -8.91 -10.74 -0.60
N GLY A 140 -9.88 -11.39 0.07
CA GLY A 140 -11.13 -11.86 -0.53
C GLY A 140 -12.26 -10.82 -0.57
N THR A 141 -12.03 -9.57 -0.15
CA THR A 141 -13.04 -8.52 -0.19
C THR A 141 -13.43 -8.21 -1.64
N ALA A 142 -14.73 -8.32 -1.97
CA ALA A 142 -15.27 -7.98 -3.28
C ALA A 142 -15.22 -6.46 -3.55
N PRO A 143 -15.31 -6.00 -4.82
CA PRO A 143 -15.38 -4.59 -5.16
C PRO A 143 -16.48 -3.85 -4.38
N GLY A 144 -16.11 -2.72 -3.77
CA GLY A 144 -16.97 -1.89 -2.93
C GLY A 144 -17.20 -2.44 -1.52
N GLY A 145 -16.64 -3.60 -1.20
CA GLY A 145 -16.71 -4.24 0.11
C GLY A 145 -15.69 -3.70 1.13
N ALA A 146 -14.80 -2.79 0.70
CA ALA A 146 -13.83 -2.17 1.61
C ALA A 146 -14.55 -1.34 2.68
N ILE A 147 -14.13 -1.50 3.94
CA ILE A 147 -14.74 -0.77 5.06
C ILE A 147 -14.51 0.73 4.88
N GLY A 148 -15.60 1.50 4.81
CA GLY A 148 -15.57 2.94 4.57
C GLY A 148 -15.54 3.33 3.09
N ALA A 149 -15.73 2.39 2.16
CA ALA A 149 -15.90 2.70 0.74
C ALA A 149 -17.17 3.52 0.49
N ARG A 150 -18.26 3.21 1.20
CA ARG A 150 -19.53 3.94 1.12
C ARG A 150 -19.90 4.58 2.45
N ASP A 151 -20.61 5.69 2.42
CA ASP A 151 -21.18 6.36 3.58
C ASP A 151 -22.53 5.71 4.00
N GLY A 152 -23.20 6.32 4.99
CA GLY A 152 -24.48 5.82 5.51
C GLY A 152 -25.64 5.88 4.51
N GLU A 153 -25.49 6.61 3.41
CA GLU A 153 -26.47 6.74 2.33
C GLU A 153 -26.12 5.83 1.13
N GLY A 154 -25.04 5.06 1.24
CA GLY A 154 -24.57 4.17 0.18
C GLY A 154 -23.77 4.88 -0.92
N LYS A 155 -23.46 6.17 -0.77
CA LYS A 155 -22.63 6.92 -1.71
C LYS A 155 -21.15 6.67 -1.43
N GLU A 156 -20.34 6.65 -2.47
CA GLU A 156 -18.88 6.55 -2.33
C GLU A 156 -18.32 7.67 -1.43
N THR A 157 -17.48 7.32 -0.46
CA THR A 157 -16.83 8.31 0.42
C THR A 157 -15.77 9.12 -0.31
N HIS A 158 -15.10 8.50 -1.28
CA HIS A 158 -14.19 9.14 -2.23
C HIS A 158 -14.44 8.55 -3.62
N VAL A 159 -14.23 9.33 -4.67
CA VAL A 159 -14.39 8.87 -6.06
C VAL A 159 -13.60 7.58 -6.29
N GLY A 160 -14.28 6.54 -6.80
CA GLY A 160 -13.68 5.24 -7.15
C GLY A 160 -13.58 4.25 -5.98
N THR A 161 -14.01 4.60 -4.78
CA THR A 161 -13.99 3.69 -3.63
C THR A 161 -14.93 2.48 -3.78
N GLY A 162 -15.95 2.57 -4.64
CA GLY A 162 -16.82 1.46 -5.01
C GLY A 162 -16.14 0.38 -5.83
N GLU A 163 -14.98 0.67 -6.43
CA GLU A 163 -14.16 -0.31 -7.15
C GLU A 163 -13.09 -0.95 -6.24
N MET A 164 -12.92 -0.45 -5.01
CA MET A 164 -11.92 -1.00 -4.09
C MET A 164 -12.31 -2.41 -3.65
N ASP A 165 -11.38 -3.33 -3.84
CA ASP A 165 -11.49 -4.73 -3.45
C ASP A 165 -10.27 -5.14 -2.60
N GLY A 166 -10.15 -6.43 -2.28
CA GLY A 166 -9.04 -6.97 -1.52
C GLY A 166 -7.67 -6.82 -2.19
N THR A 167 -7.62 -6.51 -3.49
CA THR A 167 -6.35 -6.37 -4.23
C THR A 167 -5.59 -5.09 -3.88
N VAL A 168 -6.20 -4.14 -3.16
CA VAL A 168 -5.51 -2.92 -2.72
C VAL A 168 -4.20 -3.21 -1.99
N PHE A 169 -4.12 -4.29 -1.22
CA PHE A 169 -2.93 -4.58 -0.41
C PHE A 169 -1.78 -5.09 -1.27
N VAL A 170 -2.07 -5.93 -2.27
CA VAL A 170 -1.05 -6.42 -3.21
C VAL A 170 -0.61 -5.30 -4.16
N ARG A 171 -1.53 -4.43 -4.60
CA ARG A 171 -1.20 -3.26 -5.42
C ARG A 171 -0.28 -2.29 -4.67
N ALA A 172 -0.60 -1.98 -3.40
CA ALA A 172 0.27 -1.15 -2.56
C ALA A 172 1.65 -1.78 -2.34
N ALA A 173 1.72 -3.09 -2.19
CA ALA A 173 2.98 -3.83 -2.04
C ALA A 173 3.82 -3.80 -3.32
N GLY A 174 3.16 -3.89 -4.47
CA GLY A 174 3.76 -3.73 -5.80
C GLY A 174 4.39 -2.36 -5.95
N VAL A 175 3.61 -1.30 -5.71
CA VAL A 175 4.11 0.09 -5.72
C VAL A 175 5.31 0.25 -4.78
N ALA A 176 5.26 -0.32 -3.57
CA ALA A 176 6.39 -0.29 -2.65
C ALA A 176 7.65 -0.97 -3.22
N SER A 177 7.49 -2.12 -3.87
CA SER A 177 8.62 -2.85 -4.46
C SER A 177 9.18 -2.14 -5.70
N ASP A 178 8.33 -1.53 -6.51
CA ASP A 178 8.75 -0.75 -7.69
C ASP A 178 9.45 0.55 -7.29
N THR A 179 8.92 1.28 -6.30
CA THR A 179 9.48 2.56 -5.84
C THR A 179 10.76 2.40 -5.04
N LEU A 180 10.84 1.38 -4.18
CA LEU A 180 11.97 1.18 -3.25
C LEU A 180 12.99 0.18 -3.79
N GLY A 181 12.65 -0.52 -4.86
CA GLY A 181 13.57 -1.35 -5.61
C GLY A 181 13.40 -2.85 -5.34
N TRP A 182 13.49 -3.61 -6.44
CA TRP A 182 13.58 -5.06 -6.44
C TRP A 182 15.02 -5.54 -6.19
N VAL A 183 15.59 -5.15 -5.04
CA VAL A 183 17.00 -5.38 -4.66
C VAL A 183 17.42 -6.86 -4.71
N ALA A 184 16.56 -7.80 -4.30
CA ALA A 184 16.86 -9.23 -4.39
C ALA A 184 16.95 -9.75 -5.84
N TYR A 185 16.45 -8.96 -6.79
CA TYR A 185 16.43 -9.27 -8.22
C TYR A 185 17.39 -8.36 -9.02
N GLY A 186 18.29 -7.66 -8.33
CA GLY A 186 19.30 -6.78 -8.93
C GLY A 186 18.79 -5.40 -9.30
N GLY A 187 17.64 -4.98 -8.78
CA GLY A 187 17.19 -3.59 -8.84
C GLY A 187 18.01 -2.69 -7.92
N THR A 188 18.10 -1.40 -8.28
CA THR A 188 18.68 -0.37 -7.41
C THR A 188 17.71 -0.04 -6.29
N GLU A 189 18.26 0.17 -5.09
CA GLU A 189 17.46 0.62 -3.96
C GLU A 189 16.99 2.06 -4.14
N GLY A 190 15.70 2.27 -3.97
CA GLY A 190 15.05 3.58 -3.94
C GLY A 190 15.09 4.21 -2.55
N HIS A 191 14.27 5.24 -2.36
CA HIS A 191 14.19 5.96 -1.10
C HIS A 191 12.76 6.40 -0.81
N TRP A 192 12.45 6.50 0.47
CA TRP A 192 11.21 7.11 0.91
C TRP A 192 11.24 8.62 0.71
N ASP A 193 10.09 9.20 0.40
CA ASP A 193 9.95 10.63 0.38
C ASP A 193 10.00 11.21 1.80
N GLN A 194 11.05 11.98 2.07
CA GLN A 194 11.25 12.69 3.33
C GLN A 194 11.03 14.20 3.18
N SER A 195 10.76 14.68 1.97
CA SER A 195 10.90 16.10 1.60
C SER A 195 9.95 17.03 2.36
N ALA A 196 8.77 16.55 2.75
CA ALA A 196 7.72 17.33 3.40
C ALA A 196 7.28 18.58 2.59
N LEU A 197 7.59 18.63 1.29
CA LEU A 197 7.46 19.84 0.48
C LEU A 197 6.01 20.30 0.27
N GLY A 198 5.03 19.44 0.57
CA GLY A 198 3.64 19.66 0.21
C GLY A 198 3.21 18.72 -0.89
N TRP A 199 1.93 18.33 -0.96
CA TRP A 199 1.46 17.40 -1.99
C TRP A 199 1.53 17.96 -3.42
N ASP A 200 1.40 19.28 -3.60
CA ASP A 200 1.57 19.92 -4.91
C ASP A 200 3.05 20.05 -5.29
N ALA A 201 3.87 20.57 -4.38
CA ALA A 201 5.29 20.82 -4.61
C ALA A 201 6.14 19.53 -4.68
N ALA A 202 5.61 18.39 -4.22
CA ALA A 202 6.26 17.09 -4.23
C ALA A 202 6.76 16.61 -5.61
N TRP A 203 6.20 17.14 -6.71
CA TRP A 203 6.59 16.79 -8.08
C TRP A 203 7.07 18.00 -8.90
N GLU A 204 7.36 19.13 -8.25
CA GLU A 204 7.95 20.29 -8.92
C GLU A 204 9.36 19.95 -9.41
N GLY A 205 9.64 20.26 -10.69
CA GLY A 205 10.94 19.99 -11.30
C GLY A 205 11.14 18.56 -11.83
N GLU A 206 10.19 17.64 -11.60
CA GLU A 206 10.25 16.30 -12.23
C GLU A 206 9.66 16.30 -13.65
N GLU A 207 10.16 15.43 -14.52
CA GLU A 207 9.54 15.14 -15.81
C GLU A 207 8.27 14.29 -15.64
N LYS A 208 7.40 14.27 -16.64
CA LYS A 208 6.24 13.37 -16.63
C LYS A 208 6.73 11.95 -16.86
N ALA A 209 6.30 11.03 -16.00
CA ALA A 209 6.59 9.62 -16.19
C ALA A 209 5.67 9.04 -17.27
N ASN A 210 6.22 8.31 -18.22
CA ASN A 210 5.47 7.44 -19.11
C ASN A 210 5.07 6.20 -18.31
N LEU A 211 3.91 6.28 -17.64
CA LEU A 211 3.29 5.15 -16.93
C LEU A 211 2.30 4.44 -17.86
#